data_AF-A0A9D3YGN7-F1
#
_entry.id   AF-A0A9D3YGN7-F1
#
_cell.length_a   1.000
_cell.length_b   1.000
_cell.length_c   1.000
_cell.angle_alpha   90.00
_cell.angle_beta   90.00
_cell.angle_gamma   90.00
#
_symmetry.space_group_name_H-M   'P 1'
#
loop_
_entity.id
_entity.type
_entity.pdbx_description
1 polymer ?
#
loop_
_entity_poly.entity_id
_entity_poly.type
_entity_poly.pdbx_seq_one_letter_code
_entity_poly.pdbx_strand_id
1 'polypeptide(L)'
;MLEFHIEGLENRIVQTPIYRNGKIITAFCYLTISGLSIGMLQRICLELTNAGIFEDMDGKVSLSSKLIHEKVFESMVDKAIKTLSKTLQDTKPWDHMAESFTLTRKMNPLAINVTIEMKFYGRLSKVIDLDLVPSYRLHYDTTTRYEGVRLNCPIHAICKWVDGEDLNQNLIWSPKSTGYEMHIFDIARKDQRKLYILTALRIIKTYLVKTKEIAKAAGHPPPQITTVLKSYHLRQIAFYAMYYLFHKHPNFRLDCAHTALLYFIDFLQIALKAKRLPHFFFSSRLAQDMLF
;
A
#
# COMPACT_ATOMS: atom_id res chain seq x y z
N MET A 1 6.25 2.59 1.56
CA MET A 1 6.32 2.74 0.10
C MET A 1 7.68 3.32 -0.21
N LEU A 2 8.31 2.84 -1.27
CA LEU A 2 9.60 3.33 -1.77
C LEU A 2 9.33 4.00 -3.11
N GLU A 3 9.40 5.33 -3.13
CA GLU A 3 9.23 6.11 -4.37
C GLU A 3 10.47 5.93 -5.26
N PHE A 4 10.26 5.74 -6.56
CA PHE A 4 11.34 5.70 -7.54
C PHE A 4 11.04 6.59 -8.75
N HIS A 5 12.12 6.94 -9.43
CA HIS A 5 12.11 7.64 -10.71
C HIS A 5 13.01 6.87 -11.69
N ILE A 6 12.71 6.98 -12.98
CA ILE A 6 13.58 6.46 -14.03
C ILE A 6 14.24 7.67 -14.68
N GLU A 7 15.55 7.75 -14.53
CA GLU A 7 16.35 8.85 -15.05
C GLU A 7 16.14 9.00 -16.56
N GLY A 8 15.86 10.23 -17.00
CA GLY A 8 15.61 10.56 -18.40
C GLY A 8 14.17 10.31 -18.88
N LEU A 9 13.28 9.78 -18.03
CA LEU A 9 11.88 9.50 -18.35
C LEU A 9 10.87 10.22 -17.42
N GLU A 10 11.32 11.10 -16.54
CA GLU A 10 10.53 11.70 -15.45
C GLU A 10 9.26 12.40 -15.93
N ASN A 11 9.34 13.08 -17.06
CA ASN A 11 8.21 13.82 -17.66
C ASN A 11 7.57 13.07 -18.84
N ARG A 12 7.99 11.83 -19.09
CA ARG A 12 7.57 11.03 -20.26
C ARG A 12 6.63 9.90 -19.87
N ILE A 13 6.68 9.43 -18.63
CA ILE A 13 5.80 8.36 -18.14
C ILE A 13 4.44 8.97 -17.78
N VAL A 14 3.40 8.52 -18.46
CA VAL A 14 2.03 8.98 -18.27
C VAL A 14 1.11 7.83 -17.87
N GLN A 15 0.15 8.13 -16.99
CA GLN A 15 -0.88 7.20 -16.59
C GLN A 15 -1.91 7.05 -17.73
N THR A 16 -2.12 5.83 -18.20
CA THR A 16 -3.16 5.50 -19.19
C THR A 16 -4.23 4.62 -18.54
N PRO A 17 -5.53 4.92 -18.71
CA PRO A 17 -6.61 4.11 -18.15
C PRO A 17 -6.72 2.74 -18.82
N ILE A 18 -7.13 1.73 -18.05
CA ILE A 18 -7.48 0.40 -18.56
C ILE A 18 -8.97 0.33 -18.79
N TYR A 19 -9.38 -0.19 -19.94
CA TYR A 19 -10.79 -0.39 -20.30
C TYR A 19 -11.13 -1.89 -20.32
N ARG A 20 -12.31 -2.23 -19.80
CA ARG A 20 -12.93 -3.56 -19.97
C ARG A 20 -14.39 -3.37 -20.33
N ASN A 21 -14.82 -3.95 -21.44
CA ASN A 21 -16.18 -3.80 -21.99
C ASN A 21 -16.62 -2.31 -22.08
N GLY A 22 -15.72 -1.45 -22.56
CA GLY A 22 -15.97 -0.01 -22.72
C GLY A 22 -15.97 0.81 -21.42
N LYS A 23 -15.71 0.21 -20.25
CA LYS A 23 -15.67 0.91 -18.95
C LYS A 23 -14.26 0.97 -18.39
N ILE A 24 -13.91 2.11 -17.79
CA ILE A 24 -12.63 2.30 -17.10
C ILE A 24 -12.60 1.45 -15.82
N ILE A 25 -11.52 0.69 -15.62
CA ILE A 25 -11.23 0.04 -14.34
C ILE A 25 -10.43 0.99 -13.47
N THR A 26 -11.11 1.74 -12.60
CA THR A 26 -10.50 2.83 -11.79
C THR A 26 -9.40 2.39 -10.83
N ALA A 27 -9.34 1.11 -10.48
CA ALA A 27 -8.33 0.55 -9.58
C ALA A 27 -6.98 0.25 -10.25
N PHE A 28 -6.92 0.31 -11.59
CA PHE A 28 -5.78 -0.10 -12.40
C PHE A 28 -5.46 0.92 -13.50
N CYS A 29 -4.19 1.00 -13.87
CA CYS A 29 -3.70 1.78 -15.00
C CYS A 29 -2.52 1.08 -15.67
N TYR A 30 -2.21 1.52 -16.89
CA TYR A 30 -0.90 1.34 -17.50
C TYR A 30 -0.03 2.57 -17.22
N LEU A 31 1.27 2.37 -17.13
CA LEU A 31 2.26 3.45 -17.22
C LEU A 31 2.87 3.40 -18.62
N THR A 32 2.57 4.39 -19.45
CA THR A 32 3.00 4.44 -20.86
C THR A 32 4.03 5.55 -21.06
N ILE A 33 4.95 5.37 -21.99
CA ILE A 33 6.00 6.33 -22.30
C ILE A 33 5.58 7.15 -23.51
N SER A 34 5.46 8.47 -23.32
CA SER A 34 5.00 9.41 -24.33
C SER A 34 6.13 9.81 -25.28
N GLY A 35 5.90 9.56 -26.58
CA GLY A 35 6.74 10.08 -27.67
C GLY A 35 8.12 9.44 -27.81
N LEU A 36 8.33 8.24 -27.25
CA LEU A 36 9.57 7.48 -27.40
C LEU A 36 9.26 6.06 -27.86
N SER A 37 10.01 5.58 -28.86
CA SER A 37 9.99 4.17 -29.26
C SER A 37 10.97 3.35 -28.42
N ILE A 38 10.83 2.01 -28.44
CA ILE A 38 11.78 1.11 -27.77
C ILE A 38 13.23 1.35 -28.24
N GLY A 39 13.45 1.60 -29.53
CA GLY A 39 14.77 1.90 -30.06
C GLY A 39 15.38 3.20 -29.52
N MET A 40 14.56 4.21 -29.22
CA MET A 40 15.03 5.42 -28.52
C MET A 40 15.33 5.12 -27.05
N LEU A 41 14.52 4.29 -26.39
CA LEU A 41 14.73 3.89 -25.00
C LEU A 41 16.01 3.08 -24.80
N GLN A 42 16.44 2.29 -25.78
CA GLN A 42 17.75 1.62 -25.74
C GLN A 42 18.91 2.61 -25.58
N ARG A 43 18.79 3.83 -26.11
CA ARG A 43 19.82 4.86 -26.01
C ARG A 43 19.80 5.61 -24.68
N ILE A 44 18.63 5.72 -24.05
CA ILE A 44 18.42 6.48 -22.80
C ILE A 44 18.61 5.56 -21.59
N CYS A 45 17.98 4.38 -21.61
CA CYS A 45 17.93 3.42 -20.51
C CYS A 45 18.28 2.01 -21.01
N LEU A 46 19.52 1.81 -21.48
CA LEU A 46 19.97 0.55 -22.09
C LEU A 46 19.74 -0.66 -21.18
N GLU A 47 20.10 -0.56 -19.89
CA GLU A 47 19.96 -1.66 -18.93
C GLU A 47 18.50 -2.08 -18.72
N LEU A 48 17.60 -1.10 -18.55
CA LEU A 48 16.16 -1.38 -18.41
C LEU A 48 15.58 -1.97 -19.69
N THR A 49 16.04 -1.51 -20.85
CA THR A 49 15.59 -2.05 -22.13
C THR A 49 16.06 -3.49 -22.33
N ASN A 50 17.32 -3.79 -22.02
CA ASN A 50 17.87 -5.15 -22.07
C ASN A 50 17.19 -6.09 -21.06
N ALA A 51 16.74 -5.57 -19.92
CA ALA A 51 15.96 -6.32 -18.95
C ALA A 51 14.50 -6.60 -19.41
N GLY A 52 14.06 -6.02 -20.53
CA GLY A 52 12.72 -6.17 -21.09
C GLY A 52 11.66 -5.34 -20.38
N ILE A 53 12.07 -4.27 -19.68
CA ILE A 53 11.17 -3.46 -18.84
C ILE A 53 10.11 -2.70 -19.66
N PHE A 54 10.40 -2.46 -20.94
CA PHE A 54 9.52 -1.73 -21.86
C PHE A 54 8.89 -2.70 -22.86
N GLU A 55 7.55 -2.69 -22.93
CA GLU A 55 6.77 -3.54 -23.83
C GLU A 55 5.96 -2.65 -24.80
N ASP A 56 5.95 -2.97 -26.10
CA ASP A 56 5.08 -2.29 -27.07
C ASP A 56 3.67 -2.90 -27.00
N MET A 57 2.66 -2.04 -26.81
CA MET A 57 1.25 -2.40 -26.93
C MET A 57 0.54 -1.40 -27.83
N ASP A 58 0.07 -1.87 -28.98
CA ASP A 58 -0.70 -1.06 -29.93
C ASP A 58 -0.03 0.27 -30.30
N GLY A 59 1.31 0.25 -30.48
CA GLY A 59 2.11 1.43 -30.82
C GLY A 59 2.39 2.36 -29.63
N LYS A 60 2.10 1.92 -28.40
CA LYS A 60 2.44 2.62 -27.15
C LYS A 60 3.39 1.78 -26.33
N VAL A 61 4.53 2.36 -25.98
CA VAL A 61 5.47 1.70 -25.09
C VAL A 61 4.98 1.79 -23.65
N SER A 62 4.88 0.65 -22.97
CA SER A 62 4.38 0.50 -21.61
C SER A 62 5.46 -0.03 -20.66
N LEU A 63 5.36 0.35 -19.39
CA LEU A 63 6.28 -0.05 -18.34
C LEU A 63 5.80 -1.32 -17.63
N SER A 64 6.62 -2.37 -17.69
CA SER A 64 6.31 -3.66 -17.10
C SER A 64 6.43 -3.61 -15.58
N SER A 65 5.29 -3.60 -14.90
CA SER A 65 5.21 -3.62 -13.44
C SER A 65 5.86 -4.88 -12.84
N LYS A 66 5.73 -6.02 -13.52
CA LYS A 66 6.28 -7.30 -13.10
C LYS A 66 7.80 -7.30 -13.21
N LEU A 67 8.33 -6.97 -14.39
CA LEU A 67 9.77 -7.01 -14.60
C LEU A 67 10.50 -5.91 -13.81
N ILE A 68 9.88 -4.75 -13.59
CA ILE A 68 10.42 -3.77 -12.64
C ILE A 68 10.54 -4.37 -11.24
N HIS A 69 9.50 -5.04 -10.76
CA HIS A 69 9.51 -5.61 -9.42
C HIS A 69 10.53 -6.76 -9.28
N GLU A 70 10.53 -7.70 -10.23
CA GLU A 70 11.35 -8.92 -10.20
C GLU A 70 12.82 -8.71 -10.62
N LYS A 71 13.11 -7.80 -11.56
CA LYS A 71 14.49 -7.63 -12.06
C LYS A 71 15.18 -6.41 -11.48
N VAL A 72 14.46 -5.31 -11.29
CA VAL A 72 15.06 -4.05 -10.83
C VAL A 72 15.04 -3.99 -9.31
N PHE A 73 13.85 -4.02 -8.70
CA PHE A 73 13.74 -3.85 -7.25
C PHE A 73 14.29 -5.04 -6.46
N GLU A 74 14.11 -6.27 -6.94
CA GLU A 74 14.73 -7.44 -6.32
C GLU A 74 16.26 -7.29 -6.26
N SER A 75 16.88 -6.95 -7.39
CA SER A 75 18.33 -6.74 -7.49
C SER A 75 18.82 -5.61 -6.56
N MET A 76 18.07 -4.50 -6.51
CA MET A 76 18.40 -3.38 -5.61
C MET A 76 18.32 -3.79 -4.13
N VAL A 77 17.26 -4.51 -3.73
CA VAL A 77 17.11 -4.98 -2.35
C VAL A 77 18.18 -6.01 -2.00
N ASP A 78 18.50 -6.93 -2.91
CA ASP A 78 19.57 -7.91 -2.70
C ASP A 78 20.93 -7.24 -2.51
N LYS A 79 21.23 -6.22 -3.32
CA LYS A 79 22.46 -5.43 -3.17
C LYS A 79 22.47 -4.70 -1.82
N ALA A 80 21.36 -4.05 -1.44
CA ALA A 80 21.25 -3.34 -0.17
C ALA A 80 21.42 -4.27 1.04
N ILE A 81 20.80 -5.45 1.02
CA ILE A 81 20.94 -6.47 2.07
C ILE A 81 22.39 -6.94 2.16
N LYS A 82 23.04 -7.25 1.03
CA LYS A 82 24.46 -7.67 1.02
C LYS A 82 25.37 -6.60 1.60
N THR A 83 25.18 -5.34 1.20
CA THR A 83 25.94 -4.20 1.73
C THR A 83 25.71 -4.04 3.22
N LEU A 84 24.47 -4.06 3.68
CA LEU A 84 24.13 -3.90 5.10
C LEU A 84 24.70 -5.03 5.96
N SER A 85 24.57 -6.29 5.50
CA SER A 85 25.16 -7.45 6.18
C SER A 85 26.68 -7.32 6.31
N LYS A 86 27.37 -6.85 5.26
CA LYS A 86 28.81 -6.60 5.31
C LYS A 86 29.15 -5.49 6.30
N THR A 87 28.47 -4.35 6.24
CA THR A 87 28.69 -3.23 7.18
C THR A 87 28.48 -3.66 8.62
N LEU A 88 27.45 -4.47 8.90
CA LEU A 88 27.18 -4.98 10.25
C LEU A 88 28.26 -5.95 10.75
N GLN A 89 28.87 -6.74 9.87
CA GLN A 89 30.01 -7.60 10.22
C GLN A 89 31.29 -6.81 10.48
N ASP A 90 31.52 -5.75 9.69
CA ASP A 90 32.73 -4.92 9.79
C ASP A 90 32.68 -3.94 10.98
N THR A 91 31.48 -3.62 11.47
CA THR A 91 31.30 -2.75 12.65
C THR A 91 31.54 -3.58 13.91
N LYS A 92 32.56 -3.24 14.71
CA LYS A 92 32.76 -3.87 16.03
C LYS A 92 31.44 -3.81 16.82
N PRO A 93 31.09 -4.88 17.57
CA PRO A 93 29.90 -4.86 18.40
C PRO A 93 29.98 -3.65 19.32
N TRP A 94 29.06 -2.72 19.14
CA TRP A 94 28.82 -1.67 20.12
C TRP A 94 28.42 -2.41 21.39
N ASP A 95 29.05 -2.10 22.52
CA ASP A 95 29.12 -2.91 23.75
C ASP A 95 27.79 -3.50 24.30
N HIS A 96 26.61 -3.20 23.74
CA HIS A 96 25.31 -3.73 24.16
C HIS A 96 24.29 -4.00 23.03
N MET A 97 24.68 -4.09 21.75
CA MET A 97 23.76 -4.32 20.61
C MET A 97 23.96 -5.72 20.00
N ALA A 98 22.85 -6.40 19.71
CA ALA A 98 22.70 -7.80 19.24
C ALA A 98 23.97 -8.52 18.74
N GLU A 99 24.21 -9.72 19.25
CA GLU A 99 25.35 -10.59 18.88
C GLU A 99 25.35 -11.00 17.42
N SER A 100 24.15 -11.12 16.81
CA SER A 100 24.04 -11.39 15.38
C SER A 100 22.72 -10.87 14.82
N PHE A 101 22.76 -10.60 13.51
CA PHE A 101 21.63 -10.19 12.70
C PHE A 101 21.51 -11.14 11.51
N THR A 102 20.29 -11.58 11.22
CA THR A 102 19.97 -12.26 9.97
C THR A 102 19.00 -11.39 9.18
N LEU A 103 19.36 -11.08 7.94
CA LEU A 103 18.51 -10.38 7.00
C LEU A 103 18.04 -11.39 5.96
N THR A 104 16.73 -11.59 5.85
CA THR A 104 16.13 -12.42 4.80
C THR A 104 15.13 -11.60 4.01
N ARG A 105 14.96 -11.94 2.73
CA ARG A 105 13.93 -11.35 1.89
C ARG A 105 13.06 -12.41 1.26
N LYS A 106 11.78 -12.10 1.10
CA LYS A 106 10.81 -12.90 0.37
C LYS A 106 10.08 -12.01 -0.63
N MET A 107 10.08 -12.44 -1.88
CA MET A 107 9.29 -11.78 -2.92
C MET A 107 7.81 -12.10 -2.69
N ASN A 108 7.01 -11.07 -2.44
CA ASN A 108 5.58 -11.22 -2.24
C ASN A 108 4.83 -10.03 -2.86
N PRO A 109 4.54 -10.08 -4.17
CA PRO A 109 3.86 -9.00 -4.87
C PRO A 109 2.66 -8.50 -4.06
N LEU A 110 2.59 -7.21 -3.73
CA LEU A 110 3.21 -6.06 -4.41
C LEU A 110 4.47 -5.56 -3.70
N ALA A 111 4.98 -6.34 -2.75
CA ALA A 111 6.05 -5.98 -1.85
C ALA A 111 7.23 -6.94 -1.95
N ILE A 112 8.38 -6.46 -1.50
CA ILE A 112 9.53 -7.26 -1.11
C ILE A 112 9.54 -7.25 0.40
N ASN A 113 9.17 -8.38 1.01
CA ASN A 113 9.15 -8.52 2.46
C ASN A 113 10.57 -8.79 2.93
N VAL A 114 11.08 -7.92 3.81
CA VAL A 114 12.41 -8.06 4.42
C VAL A 114 12.20 -8.31 5.90
N THR A 115 12.70 -9.45 6.37
CA THR A 115 12.68 -9.83 7.78
C THR A 115 14.06 -9.63 8.37
N ILE A 116 14.11 -8.88 9.46
CA ILE A 116 15.30 -8.64 10.26
C ILE A 116 15.16 -9.42 11.56
N GLU A 117 15.98 -10.45 11.73
CA GLU A 117 16.07 -11.22 12.96
C GLU A 117 17.27 -10.76 13.78
N MET A 118 17.03 -10.38 15.04
CA MET A 118 18.06 -9.94 15.97
C MET A 118 18.20 -10.97 17.10
N LYS A 119 19.43 -11.45 17.32
CA LYS A 119 19.75 -12.38 18.41
C LYS A 119 20.62 -11.72 19.47
N PHE A 120 20.27 -11.92 20.73
CA PHE A 120 21.04 -11.51 21.90
C PHE A 120 21.28 -12.75 22.76
N TYR A 121 22.51 -12.98 23.21
CA TYR A 121 22.88 -14.16 24.01
C TYR A 121 22.42 -15.49 23.38
N GLY A 122 22.62 -15.63 22.07
CA GLY A 122 22.18 -16.79 21.28
C GLY A 122 20.66 -16.95 21.11
N ARG A 123 19.83 -16.05 21.66
CA ARG A 123 18.36 -16.14 21.62
C ARG A 123 17.76 -15.11 20.68
N LEU A 124 16.82 -15.54 19.83
CA LEU A 124 16.00 -14.64 19.02
C LEU A 124 15.22 -13.70 19.94
N SER A 125 15.54 -12.41 19.88
CA SER A 125 14.92 -11.41 20.77
C SER A 125 13.95 -10.50 20.03
N LYS A 126 14.18 -10.25 18.74
CA LYS A 126 13.32 -9.37 17.95
C LYS A 126 13.27 -9.80 16.49
N VAL A 127 12.07 -9.73 15.93
CA VAL A 127 11.82 -9.88 14.50
C VAL A 127 11.15 -8.60 14.02
N ILE A 128 11.71 -7.98 12.98
CA ILE A 128 11.12 -6.82 12.31
C ILE A 128 10.79 -7.23 10.88
N ASP A 129 9.51 -7.18 10.52
CA ASP A 129 9.05 -7.42 9.16
C ASP A 129 8.78 -6.08 8.46
N LEU A 130 9.44 -5.87 7.33
CA LEU A 130 9.34 -4.67 6.51
C LEU A 130 8.80 -5.03 5.13
N ASP A 131 7.65 -4.46 4.76
CA ASP A 131 7.15 -4.55 3.39
C ASP A 131 7.67 -3.36 2.58
N LEU A 132 8.68 -3.63 1.74
CA LEU A 132 9.17 -2.66 0.76
C LEU A 132 8.26 -2.70 -0.46
N VAL A 133 7.47 -1.64 -0.67
CA VAL A 133 6.53 -1.54 -1.80
C VAL A 133 7.05 -0.50 -2.79
N PRO A 134 7.60 -0.92 -3.94
CA PRO A 134 8.01 -0.01 -5.00
C PRO A 134 6.83 0.78 -5.54
N SER A 135 7.04 2.06 -5.77
CA SER A 135 5.98 2.97 -6.19
C SER A 135 6.48 4.08 -7.11
N TYR A 136 5.78 4.31 -8.20
CA TYR A 136 6.04 5.41 -9.12
C TYR A 136 5.12 6.59 -8.78
N ARG A 137 5.65 7.80 -8.62
CA ARG A 137 4.82 8.99 -8.37
C ARG A 137 4.18 9.45 -9.66
N LEU A 138 2.84 9.37 -9.74
CA LEU A 138 2.07 9.78 -10.91
C LEU A 138 1.98 11.31 -11.02
N HIS A 139 1.51 11.93 -9.94
CA HIS A 139 1.34 13.38 -9.83
C HIS A 139 1.07 13.73 -8.36
N TYR A 140 1.11 15.03 -8.07
CA TYR A 140 0.49 15.57 -6.87
C TYR A 140 -0.97 15.90 -7.16
N ASP A 141 -1.87 15.55 -6.25
CA ASP A 141 -3.17 16.17 -6.30
C ASP A 141 -3.04 17.66 -6.04
N THR A 142 -3.61 18.46 -6.95
CA THR A 142 -3.62 19.92 -6.88
C THR A 142 -5.03 20.47 -6.76
N THR A 143 -6.03 19.59 -6.73
CA THR A 143 -7.44 19.93 -6.81
C THR A 143 -8.14 19.89 -5.46
N THR A 144 -7.76 18.97 -4.56
CA THR A 144 -8.40 18.86 -3.24
C THR A 144 -7.84 19.89 -2.27
N ARG A 145 -8.72 20.45 -1.44
CA ARG A 145 -8.36 21.39 -0.36
C ARG A 145 -8.94 20.91 0.96
N TYR A 146 -8.28 21.29 2.06
CA TYR A 146 -8.73 21.11 3.44
C TYR A 146 -8.60 22.44 4.16
N GLU A 147 -9.69 22.94 4.78
CA GLU A 147 -9.74 24.25 5.46
C GLU A 147 -9.19 25.39 4.58
N GLY A 148 -9.47 25.35 3.27
CA GLY A 148 -9.00 26.34 2.30
C GLY A 148 -7.55 26.13 1.80
N VAL A 149 -6.77 25.25 2.43
CA VAL A 149 -5.38 24.91 2.06
C VAL A 149 -5.37 23.76 1.05
N ARG A 150 -4.58 23.87 -0.03
CA ARG A 150 -4.42 22.78 -1.00
C ARG A 150 -3.68 21.60 -0.36
N LEU A 151 -4.25 20.40 -0.52
CA LEU A 151 -3.58 19.18 -0.10
C LEU A 151 -2.53 18.81 -1.14
N ASN A 152 -1.25 18.88 -0.77
CA ASN A 152 -0.17 18.44 -1.65
C ASN A 152 0.09 16.92 -1.50
N CYS A 153 -0.95 16.12 -1.71
CA CYS A 153 -0.89 14.67 -1.54
C CYS A 153 -0.36 13.99 -2.82
N PRO A 154 0.79 13.30 -2.78
CA PRO A 154 1.25 12.54 -3.93
C PRO A 154 0.36 11.33 -4.17
N ILE A 155 0.05 11.09 -5.45
CA ILE A 155 -0.61 9.89 -5.94
C ILE A 155 0.46 8.98 -6.53
N HIS A 156 0.53 7.76 -6.01
CA HIS A 156 1.49 6.77 -6.46
C HIS A 156 0.82 5.64 -7.20
N ALA A 157 1.51 5.06 -8.17
CA ALA A 157 1.17 3.78 -8.77
C ALA A 157 2.11 2.71 -8.18
N ILE A 158 1.55 1.61 -7.69
CA ILE A 158 2.35 0.45 -7.24
C ILE A 158 2.22 -0.70 -8.24
N CYS A 159 3.25 -1.52 -8.37
CA CYS A 159 3.19 -2.72 -9.19
C CYS A 159 2.01 -3.58 -8.72
N LYS A 160 1.12 -4.03 -9.62
CA LYS A 160 0.03 -4.93 -9.22
C LYS A 160 -0.18 -6.06 -10.19
N TRP A 161 0.06 -7.28 -9.73
CA TRP A 161 -0.25 -8.49 -10.49
C TRP A 161 -1.70 -8.85 -10.23
N VAL A 162 -2.44 -9.07 -11.31
CA VAL A 162 -3.87 -9.38 -11.26
C VAL A 162 -4.05 -10.70 -11.96
N ASP A 163 -4.60 -11.69 -11.26
CA ASP A 163 -4.97 -12.94 -11.89
C ASP A 163 -6.24 -12.72 -12.73
N GLY A 164 -6.16 -12.98 -14.03
CA GLY A 164 -7.29 -12.90 -14.96
C GLY A 164 -6.88 -12.94 -16.43
N GLU A 165 -7.61 -13.68 -17.26
CA GLU A 165 -7.24 -13.97 -18.66
C GLU A 165 -7.34 -12.75 -19.59
N ASP A 166 -8.08 -11.70 -19.21
CA ASP A 166 -8.48 -10.62 -20.13
C ASP A 166 -7.54 -9.39 -20.16
N LEU A 167 -6.50 -9.34 -19.34
CA LEU A 167 -5.61 -8.16 -19.24
C LEU A 167 -4.14 -8.57 -19.31
N ASN A 168 -3.28 -7.76 -19.92
CA ASN A 168 -1.83 -7.95 -19.82
C ASN A 168 -1.36 -7.67 -18.38
N GLN A 169 -1.35 -8.71 -17.56
CA GLN A 169 -1.12 -8.68 -16.11
C GLN A 169 0.25 -8.12 -15.74
N ASN A 170 1.24 -8.26 -16.63
CA ASN A 170 2.61 -7.82 -16.38
C ASN A 170 2.72 -6.29 -16.34
N LEU A 171 1.82 -5.60 -17.05
CA LEU A 171 1.85 -4.15 -17.22
C LEU A 171 0.93 -3.39 -16.25
N ILE A 172 0.19 -4.10 -15.38
CA ILE A 172 -0.81 -3.46 -14.53
C ILE A 172 -0.16 -2.75 -13.34
N TRP A 173 -0.50 -1.48 -13.20
CA TRP A 173 -0.21 -0.68 -12.03
C TRP A 173 -1.49 -0.36 -11.27
N SER A 174 -1.39 -0.19 -9.95
CA SER A 174 -2.52 0.20 -9.10
C SER A 174 -2.27 1.57 -8.50
N PRO A 175 -3.05 2.60 -8.89
CA PRO A 175 -3.03 3.89 -8.22
C PRO A 175 -3.39 3.74 -6.74
N LYS A 176 -2.71 4.51 -5.89
CA LYS A 176 -2.89 4.52 -4.45
C LYS A 176 -3.10 5.94 -3.94
N SER A 177 -4.13 6.06 -3.10
CA SER A 177 -4.53 7.25 -2.37
C SER A 177 -3.85 7.34 -0.99
N THR A 178 -2.71 6.67 -0.78
CA THR A 178 -2.08 6.54 0.55
C THR A 178 -1.79 7.90 1.19
N GLY A 179 -1.46 8.93 0.40
CA GLY A 179 -1.28 10.30 0.89
C GLY A 179 -2.51 10.85 1.60
N TYR A 180 -3.70 10.71 1.01
CA TYR A 180 -4.95 11.12 1.64
C TYR A 180 -5.29 10.29 2.87
N GLU A 181 -5.06 8.96 2.79
CA GLU A 181 -5.31 8.07 3.92
C GLU A 181 -4.47 8.49 5.14
N MET A 182 -3.20 8.81 4.93
CA MET A 182 -2.32 9.32 5.99
C MET A 182 -2.83 10.65 6.53
N HIS A 183 -3.16 11.60 5.66
CA HIS A 183 -3.65 12.91 6.05
C HIS A 183 -4.92 12.84 6.91
N ILE A 184 -5.91 12.05 6.48
CA ILE A 184 -7.15 11.82 7.26
C ILE A 184 -6.83 11.24 8.64
N PHE A 185 -5.90 10.28 8.72
CA PHE A 185 -5.50 9.74 10.02
C PHE A 185 -4.77 10.75 10.90
N ASP A 186 -3.94 11.61 10.33
CA ASP A 186 -3.22 12.65 11.08
C ASP A 186 -4.17 13.70 11.64
N ILE A 187 -5.18 14.11 10.87
CA ILE A 187 -6.26 14.97 11.37
C ILE A 187 -7.07 14.24 12.44
N ALA A 188 -7.47 12.98 12.18
CA ALA A 188 -8.27 12.19 13.11
C ALA A 188 -7.59 11.98 14.47
N ARG A 189 -6.25 11.94 14.52
CA ARG A 189 -5.48 11.84 15.77
C ARG A 189 -5.55 13.09 16.64
N LYS A 190 -5.92 14.25 16.08
CA LYS A 190 -6.04 15.52 16.81
C LYS A 190 -7.46 15.76 17.33
N ASP A 191 -8.43 14.92 16.98
CA ASP A 191 -9.82 15.02 17.39
C ASP A 191 -10.18 13.86 18.33
N GLN A 192 -10.55 14.19 19.57
CA GLN A 192 -10.84 13.21 20.61
C GLN A 192 -11.97 12.24 20.21
N ARG A 193 -12.99 12.71 19.49
CA ARG A 193 -14.10 11.86 19.05
C ARG A 193 -13.63 10.87 17.99
N LYS A 194 -12.80 11.32 17.05
CA LYS A 194 -12.20 10.46 16.02
C LYS A 194 -11.19 9.46 16.60
N LEU A 195 -10.49 9.82 17.68
CA LEU A 195 -9.60 8.90 18.41
C LEU A 195 -10.35 7.67 18.96
N TYR A 196 -11.63 7.79 19.33
CA TYR A 196 -12.43 6.62 19.72
C TYR A 196 -12.63 5.65 18.56
N ILE A 197 -12.87 6.13 17.34
CA ILE A 197 -12.95 5.28 16.13
C ILE A 197 -11.60 4.62 15.82
N LEU A 198 -10.49 5.35 15.97
CA LEU A 198 -9.15 4.77 15.79
C LEU A 198 -8.83 3.71 16.85
N THR A 199 -9.34 3.88 18.06
CA THR A 199 -9.22 2.90 19.14
C THR A 199 -10.04 1.65 18.81
N ALA A 200 -11.28 1.80 18.36
CA ALA A 200 -12.11 0.69 17.89
C ALA A 200 -11.44 -0.09 16.74
N LEU A 201 -10.89 0.62 15.74
CA LEU A 201 -10.11 0.03 14.66
C LEU A 201 -8.93 -0.83 15.19
N ARG A 202 -8.18 -0.30 16.18
CA ARG A 202 -7.06 -1.03 16.80
C ARG A 202 -7.54 -2.27 17.55
N ILE A 203 -8.63 -2.18 18.31
CA ILE A 203 -9.21 -3.30 19.05
C ILE A 203 -9.58 -4.44 18.06
N ILE A 204 -10.33 -4.13 17.00
CA ILE A 204 -10.73 -5.14 16.01
C ILE A 204 -9.51 -5.72 15.28
N LYS A 205 -8.54 -4.87 14.90
CA LYS A 205 -7.31 -5.36 14.25
C LYS A 205 -6.54 -6.32 15.16
N THR A 206 -6.36 -5.96 16.43
CA THR A 206 -5.67 -6.80 17.41
C THR A 206 -6.43 -8.10 17.65
N TYR A 207 -7.76 -8.06 17.73
CA TYR A 207 -8.60 -9.25 17.83
C TYR A 207 -8.33 -10.21 16.67
N LEU A 208 -8.40 -9.74 15.41
CA LEU A 208 -8.17 -10.61 14.25
C LEU A 208 -6.75 -11.23 14.25
N VAL A 209 -5.73 -10.46 14.64
CA VAL A 209 -4.34 -10.95 14.73
C VAL A 209 -4.22 -12.01 15.83
N LYS A 210 -4.70 -11.71 17.04
CA LYS A 210 -4.59 -12.60 18.19
C LYS A 210 -5.38 -13.89 17.99
N THR A 211 -6.58 -13.82 17.43
CA THR A 211 -7.38 -15.00 17.11
C THR A 211 -6.66 -15.91 16.12
N LYS A 212 -5.99 -15.33 15.10
CA LYS A 212 -5.19 -16.11 14.14
C LYS A 212 -3.96 -16.74 14.79
N GLU A 213 -3.26 -16.02 15.66
CA GLU A 213 -2.11 -16.54 16.42
C GLU A 213 -2.50 -17.70 17.34
N ILE A 214 -3.58 -17.55 18.10
CA ILE A 214 -4.08 -18.57 19.03
C ILE A 214 -4.49 -19.84 18.27
N ALA A 215 -5.23 -19.71 17.17
CA ALA A 215 -5.62 -20.87 16.35
C ALA A 215 -4.40 -21.62 15.82
N LYS A 216 -3.39 -20.89 15.30
CA LYS A 216 -2.15 -21.49 14.81
C LYS A 216 -1.38 -22.21 15.92
N ALA A 217 -1.26 -21.60 17.10
CA ALA A 217 -0.58 -22.21 18.25
C ALA A 217 -1.28 -23.49 18.74
N ALA A 218 -2.60 -23.55 18.62
CA ALA A 218 -3.41 -24.73 18.95
C ALA A 218 -3.45 -25.78 17.81
N GLY A 219 -2.77 -25.57 16.69
CA GLY A 219 -2.82 -26.48 15.54
C GLY A 219 -4.17 -26.48 14.80
N HIS A 220 -5.00 -25.46 15.00
CA HIS A 220 -6.32 -25.33 14.37
C HIS A 220 -6.30 -24.32 13.20
N PRO A 221 -7.14 -24.52 12.18
CA PRO A 221 -7.31 -23.51 11.15
C PRO A 221 -7.91 -22.23 11.76
N PRO A 222 -7.41 -21.04 11.39
CA PRO A 222 -7.95 -19.80 11.89
C PRO A 222 -9.39 -19.58 11.37
N PRO A 223 -10.27 -18.93 12.15
CA PRO A 223 -11.63 -18.63 11.72
C PRO A 223 -11.64 -17.86 10.39
N GLN A 224 -12.55 -18.20 9.48
CA GLN A 224 -12.58 -17.65 8.12
C GLN A 224 -12.65 -16.11 8.10
N ILE A 225 -13.34 -15.49 9.06
CA ILE A 225 -13.41 -14.03 9.19
C ILE A 225 -12.01 -13.39 9.29
N THR A 226 -11.06 -14.07 9.96
CA THR A 226 -9.68 -13.59 10.18
C THR A 226 -8.79 -13.77 8.96
N THR A 227 -9.19 -14.60 8.01
CA THR A 227 -8.47 -14.82 6.74
C THR A 227 -9.00 -13.92 5.63
N VAL A 228 -10.30 -13.61 5.65
CA VAL A 228 -10.97 -12.75 4.66
C VAL A 228 -10.79 -11.26 4.97
N LEU A 229 -10.93 -10.85 6.23
CA LEU A 229 -10.80 -9.45 6.61
C LEU A 229 -9.33 -9.05 6.71
N LYS A 230 -8.91 -8.18 5.80
CA LYS A 230 -7.59 -7.55 5.82
C LYS A 230 -7.65 -6.22 6.59
N SER A 231 -6.50 -5.78 7.10
CA SER A 231 -6.36 -4.46 7.75
C SER A 231 -6.85 -3.31 6.86
N TYR A 232 -6.77 -3.48 5.54
CA TYR A 232 -7.29 -2.49 4.60
C TYR A 232 -8.82 -2.36 4.65
N HIS A 233 -9.56 -3.48 4.79
CA HIS A 233 -11.02 -3.43 4.94
C HIS A 233 -11.41 -2.66 6.22
N LEU A 234 -10.73 -2.95 7.33
CA LEU A 234 -10.99 -2.25 8.60
C LEU A 234 -10.70 -0.75 8.49
N ARG A 235 -9.66 -0.36 7.73
CA ARG A 235 -9.37 1.04 7.44
C ARG A 235 -10.50 1.71 6.65
N GLN A 236 -11.05 1.05 5.64
CA GLN A 236 -12.21 1.59 4.90
C GLN A 236 -13.42 1.78 5.81
N ILE A 237 -13.71 0.82 6.70
CA ILE A 237 -14.77 0.94 7.70
C ILE A 237 -14.52 2.13 8.64
N ALA A 238 -13.28 2.35 9.07
CA ALA A 238 -12.93 3.51 9.89
C ALA A 238 -13.23 4.83 9.18
N PHE A 239 -12.91 4.94 7.88
CA PHE A 239 -13.23 6.14 7.10
C PHE A 239 -14.74 6.35 6.94
N TYR A 240 -15.51 5.30 6.66
CA TYR A 240 -16.97 5.41 6.63
C TYR A 240 -17.55 5.82 7.98
N ALA A 241 -17.08 5.23 9.07
CA ALA A 241 -17.55 5.59 10.40
C ALA A 241 -17.25 7.06 10.73
N MET A 242 -16.05 7.55 10.41
CA MET A 242 -15.72 8.98 10.57
C MET A 242 -16.59 9.89 9.69
N TYR A 243 -16.79 9.50 8.43
CA TYR A 243 -17.63 10.26 7.51
C TYR A 243 -19.07 10.37 8.01
N TYR A 244 -19.69 9.24 8.31
CA TYR A 244 -21.09 9.22 8.73
C TYR A 244 -21.28 9.91 10.08
N LEU A 245 -20.46 9.58 11.07
CA LEU A 245 -20.66 10.08 12.44
C LEU A 245 -20.24 11.55 12.60
N PHE A 246 -19.29 12.07 11.83
CA PHE A 246 -18.78 13.43 12.06
C PHE A 246 -18.99 14.40 10.91
N HIS A 247 -19.05 13.92 9.67
CA HIS A 247 -19.29 14.79 8.52
C HIS A 247 -20.78 14.84 8.16
N LYS A 248 -21.45 13.68 8.02
CA LYS A 248 -22.91 13.67 7.77
C LYS A 248 -23.72 14.10 9.00
N HIS A 249 -23.22 13.84 10.20
CA HIS A 249 -23.88 14.20 11.45
C HIS A 249 -22.95 15.00 12.38
N PRO A 250 -22.60 16.26 12.05
CA PRO A 250 -21.56 17.02 12.76
C PRO A 250 -21.83 17.24 14.26
N ASN A 251 -23.12 17.26 14.62
CA ASN A 251 -23.58 17.43 16.00
C ASN A 251 -23.60 16.12 16.80
N PHE A 252 -23.33 14.97 16.16
CA PHE A 252 -23.28 13.69 16.85
C PHE A 252 -22.14 13.68 17.87
N ARG A 253 -22.47 13.22 19.08
CA ARG A 253 -21.53 13.08 20.19
C ARG A 253 -21.15 11.63 20.33
N LEU A 254 -19.86 11.37 20.13
CA LEU A 254 -19.26 10.07 20.38
C LEU A 254 -18.39 10.20 21.63
N ASP A 255 -18.87 9.65 22.73
CA ASP A 255 -18.32 9.97 24.05
C ASP A 255 -17.28 8.96 24.55
N CYS A 256 -17.20 7.78 23.92
CA CYS A 256 -16.24 6.76 24.34
C CYS A 256 -15.90 5.74 23.24
N ALA A 257 -14.80 5.01 23.47
CA ALA A 257 -14.34 3.93 22.60
C ALA A 257 -15.29 2.72 22.55
N HIS A 258 -16.07 2.48 23.62
CA HIS A 258 -17.06 1.39 23.63
C HIS A 258 -18.16 1.62 22.60
N THR A 259 -18.81 2.80 22.64
CA THR A 259 -19.81 3.18 21.65
C THR A 259 -19.23 3.21 20.24
N ALA A 260 -17.99 3.69 20.08
CA ALA A 260 -17.29 3.70 18.81
C ALA A 260 -17.09 2.28 18.24
N LEU A 261 -16.79 1.31 19.10
CA LEU A 261 -16.63 -0.08 18.74
C LEU A 261 -17.94 -0.71 18.28
N LEU A 262 -19.07 -0.39 18.94
CA LEU A 262 -20.39 -0.85 18.52
C LEU A 262 -20.71 -0.37 17.10
N TYR A 263 -20.58 0.94 16.82
CA TYR A 263 -20.76 1.46 15.46
C TYR A 263 -19.81 0.80 14.46
N PHE A 264 -18.53 0.63 14.82
CA PHE A 264 -17.56 -0.01 13.95
C PHE A 264 -17.99 -1.43 13.55
N ILE A 265 -18.51 -2.21 14.51
CA ILE A 265 -19.06 -3.54 14.29
C ILE A 265 -20.30 -3.46 13.39
N ASP A 266 -21.20 -2.51 13.61
CA ASP A 266 -22.41 -2.34 12.79
C ASP A 266 -22.05 -2.04 11.33
N PHE A 267 -21.12 -1.10 11.08
CA PHE A 267 -20.63 -0.82 9.73
C PHE A 267 -20.02 -2.06 9.08
N LEU A 268 -19.23 -2.84 9.82
CA LEU A 268 -18.65 -4.08 9.34
C LEU A 268 -19.74 -5.12 9.01
N GLN A 269 -20.74 -5.28 9.87
CA GLN A 269 -21.86 -6.19 9.64
C GLN A 269 -22.68 -5.78 8.40
N ILE A 270 -22.94 -4.49 8.21
CA ILE A 270 -23.64 -3.97 7.04
C ILE A 270 -22.86 -4.32 5.77
N ALA A 271 -21.55 -4.06 5.75
CA ALA A 271 -20.69 -4.37 4.60
C ALA A 271 -20.66 -5.88 4.29
N LEU A 272 -20.60 -6.73 5.33
CA LEU A 272 -20.64 -8.18 5.18
C LEU A 272 -22.01 -8.68 4.67
N LYS A 273 -23.12 -8.19 5.23
CA LYS A 273 -24.49 -8.52 4.78
C LYS A 273 -24.72 -8.10 3.33
N ALA A 274 -24.24 -6.91 2.95
CA ALA A 274 -24.30 -6.41 1.59
C ALA A 274 -23.33 -7.13 0.62
N LYS A 275 -22.43 -7.98 1.13
CA LYS A 275 -21.32 -8.60 0.38
C LYS A 275 -20.51 -7.57 -0.42
N ARG A 276 -20.42 -6.34 0.09
CA ARG A 276 -19.84 -5.20 -0.62
C ARG A 276 -19.27 -4.19 0.37
N LEU A 277 -18.00 -3.86 0.17
CA LEU A 277 -17.32 -2.76 0.85
C LEU A 277 -16.69 -1.86 -0.22
N PRO A 278 -17.39 -0.79 -0.64
CA PRO A 278 -16.87 0.11 -1.66
C PRO A 278 -15.60 0.82 -1.18
N HIS A 279 -14.60 0.96 -2.05
CA HIS A 279 -13.37 1.67 -1.72
C HIS A 279 -13.65 3.16 -1.50
N PHE A 280 -13.38 3.69 -0.31
CA PHE A 280 -13.78 5.03 0.11
C PHE A 280 -13.45 6.11 -0.94
N PHE A 281 -12.22 6.15 -1.44
CA PHE A 281 -11.76 7.14 -2.43
C PHE A 281 -12.17 6.87 -3.89
N PHE A 282 -12.24 5.61 -4.34
CA PHE A 282 -12.45 5.30 -5.76
C PHE A 282 -13.90 4.99 -6.12
N SER A 283 -14.75 4.77 -5.12
CA SER A 283 -16.15 4.37 -5.33
C SER A 283 -17.15 5.47 -5.04
N SER A 284 -16.69 6.66 -4.66
CA SER A 284 -17.58 7.67 -4.10
C SER A 284 -17.05 9.10 -4.30
N ARG A 285 -17.95 10.09 -4.44
CA ARG A 285 -17.62 11.51 -4.31
C ARG A 285 -17.32 11.92 -2.84
N LEU A 286 -17.46 10.99 -1.89
CA LEU A 286 -17.43 11.23 -0.43
C LEU A 286 -16.02 11.58 0.08
N ALA A 287 -14.97 11.26 -0.68
CA ALA A 287 -13.61 11.65 -0.34
C ALA A 287 -13.39 13.17 -0.40
N GLN A 288 -14.09 13.85 -1.32
CA GLN A 288 -14.10 15.31 -1.35
C GLN A 288 -14.79 15.82 -0.08
N ASP A 289 -15.99 15.32 0.21
CA ASP A 289 -16.76 15.72 1.39
C ASP A 289 -16.00 15.62 2.74
N MET A 290 -15.24 14.55 3.04
CA MET A 290 -14.51 14.47 4.33
C MET A 290 -13.33 15.44 4.48
N LEU A 291 -12.79 15.91 3.36
CA LEU A 291 -11.66 16.83 3.35
C LEU A 291 -12.13 18.30 3.39
N PHE A 292 -13.44 18.55 3.25
CA PHE A 292 -14.08 19.86 3.39
C PHE A 292 -15.00 19.91 4.63
#